data_AF-A0A4R4KCG5-F1
#
_entry.id   AF-A0A4R4KCG5-F1
#
_cell.length_a   1.000
_cell.length_b   1.000
_cell.length_c   1.000
_cell.angle_alpha   90.00
_cell.angle_beta   90.00
_cell.angle_gamma   90.00
#
_symmetry.space_group_name_H-M   'P 1'
#
loop_
_entity.id
_entity.type
_entity.pdbx_description
1 polymer ?
#
loop_
_entity_poly.entity_id
_entity_poly.type
_entity_poly.pdbx_seq_one_letter_code
_entity_poly.pdbx_strand_id
1 'polypeptide(L)'
;MKKILFVILMLAVFGCEKEEPIPTGEVFETSAKLVNDLAVDGCDWHFQIVQSDSIQITIVVPTRATEAKVKDALPEYGTVNSYSFTPVQLKYRPTGTKRTISCGWGQTPEVDEIEVIEVSKK
;
A
#
# COMPACT_ATOMS: atom_id res chain seq x y z
N MET A 1 51.76 -2.96 -26.10
CA MET A 1 51.31 -2.16 -24.93
C MET A 1 49.99 -1.51 -25.32
N LYS A 2 48.85 -2.21 -25.19
CA LYS A 2 48.03 -2.39 -23.96
C LYS A 2 47.29 -1.11 -23.55
N LYS A 3 46.41 -0.54 -24.40
CA LYS A 3 45.36 0.43 -24.00
C LYS A 3 44.14 0.47 -24.97
N ILE A 4 43.65 -0.67 -25.45
CA ILE A 4 42.35 -0.74 -26.15
C ILE A 4 41.60 -1.95 -25.63
N LEU A 5 41.19 -1.92 -24.36
CA LEU A 5 40.29 -2.93 -23.78
C LEU A 5 39.76 -2.48 -22.42
N PHE A 6 39.09 -1.32 -22.32
CA PHE A 6 38.45 -0.95 -21.03
C PHE A 6 37.19 -0.09 -21.14
N VAL A 7 36.59 0.08 -22.33
CA VAL A 7 35.43 0.98 -22.53
C VAL A 7 34.20 0.23 -23.09
N ILE A 8 34.12 -1.09 -22.88
CA ILE A 8 32.96 -1.91 -23.29
C ILE A 8 32.48 -2.79 -22.11
N LEU A 9 32.65 -2.30 -20.88
CA LEU A 9 32.20 -3.00 -19.66
C LEU A 9 31.32 -2.11 -18.76
N MET A 10 30.77 -1.02 -19.29
CA MET A 10 30.00 -0.04 -18.52
C MET A 10 28.61 0.25 -19.10
N LEU A 11 28.03 -0.72 -19.83
CA LEU A 11 26.66 -0.64 -20.39
C LEU A 11 25.71 -1.74 -19.87
N ALA A 12 26.08 -2.52 -18.86
CA ALA A 12 25.27 -3.63 -18.36
C ALA A 12 24.46 -3.32 -17.08
N VAL A 13 24.15 -2.04 -16.80
CA VAL A 13 23.38 -1.63 -15.59
C VAL A 13 22.08 -0.91 -15.90
N PHE A 14 21.47 -1.15 -17.05
CA PHE A 14 20.07 -0.77 -17.31
C PHE A 14 19.24 -2.01 -17.56
N GLY A 15 18.17 -2.18 -16.78
CA GLY A 15 17.09 -3.12 -17.07
C GLY A 15 16.95 -4.27 -16.09
N CYS A 16 16.79 -3.98 -14.80
CA CYS A 16 15.99 -4.84 -13.94
C CYS A 16 14.87 -3.99 -13.36
N GLU A 17 14.04 -3.42 -14.25
CA GLU A 17 12.65 -3.15 -13.88
C GLU A 17 12.05 -4.53 -13.64
N LYS A 18 11.96 -4.91 -12.37
CA LYS A 18 11.07 -5.98 -11.98
C LYS A 18 9.69 -5.44 -12.34
N GLU A 19 9.15 -5.89 -13.48
CA GLU A 19 7.72 -5.79 -13.72
C GLU A 19 7.07 -6.42 -12.49
N GLU A 20 6.49 -5.58 -11.63
CA GLU A 20 5.64 -6.09 -10.58
C GLU A 20 4.53 -6.86 -11.29
N PRO A 21 4.29 -8.13 -10.93
CA PRO A 21 3.27 -8.93 -11.60
C PRO A 21 1.97 -8.15 -11.53
N ILE A 22 1.43 -7.79 -12.71
CA ILE A 22 0.12 -7.17 -12.82
C ILE A 22 -0.84 -8.15 -12.14
N PRO A 23 -1.47 -7.78 -11.02
CA PRO A 23 -2.29 -8.74 -10.30
C PRO A 23 -3.48 -9.09 -11.20
N THR A 24 -3.59 -10.36 -11.61
CA THR A 24 -4.68 -10.85 -12.51
C THR A 24 -5.90 -11.31 -11.72
N GLY A 25 -6.12 -10.74 -10.53
CA GLY A 25 -7.16 -11.13 -9.58
C GLY A 25 -8.51 -10.42 -9.77
N GLU A 26 -9.53 -10.98 -9.12
CA GLU A 26 -10.88 -10.41 -8.99
C GLU A 26 -10.81 -9.01 -8.36
N VAL A 27 -11.66 -8.11 -8.86
CA VAL A 27 -11.79 -6.75 -8.34
C VAL A 27 -12.96 -6.71 -7.37
N PHE A 28 -12.69 -6.22 -6.17
CA PHE A 28 -13.69 -6.07 -5.12
C PHE A 28 -14.03 -4.60 -4.95
N GLU A 29 -15.29 -4.35 -4.65
CA GLU A 29 -15.78 -3.04 -4.25
C GLU A 29 -16.45 -3.16 -2.89
N THR A 30 -15.99 -2.38 -1.92
CA THR A 30 -16.42 -2.52 -0.53
C THR A 30 -16.41 -1.21 0.24
N SER A 31 -17.12 -1.21 1.36
CA SER A 31 -17.04 -0.16 2.36
C SER A 31 -15.83 -0.40 3.25
N ALA A 32 -15.00 0.63 3.44
CA ALA A 32 -13.85 0.55 4.33
C ALA A 32 -13.72 1.83 5.17
N LYS A 33 -12.74 1.84 6.06
CA LYS A 33 -12.25 3.04 6.74
C LYS A 33 -10.78 3.20 6.42
N LEU A 34 -10.36 4.40 6.01
CA LEU A 34 -8.96 4.79 6.07
C LEU A 34 -8.65 5.19 7.51
N VAL A 35 -7.68 4.50 8.11
CA VAL A 35 -7.37 4.64 9.54
C VAL A 35 -5.93 5.05 9.74
N ASN A 36 -5.75 5.97 10.68
CA ASN A 36 -4.50 6.22 11.36
C ASN A 36 -4.83 6.46 12.84
N ASP A 37 -4.27 5.64 13.73
CA ASP A 37 -4.64 5.61 15.15
C ASP A 37 -3.48 6.10 16.04
N LEU A 38 -2.95 7.28 15.72
CA LEU A 38 -1.81 7.87 16.43
C LEU A 38 -2.26 8.72 17.63
N ALA A 39 -2.40 8.09 18.81
CA ALA A 39 -2.44 8.82 20.08
C ALA A 39 -1.02 9.07 20.66
N VAL A 40 -0.12 8.08 20.55
CA VAL A 40 1.30 8.17 20.94
C VAL A 40 2.15 7.22 20.07
N ASP A 41 1.64 6.01 19.83
CA ASP A 41 2.29 4.96 19.07
C ASP A 41 1.20 4.18 18.31
N GLY A 42 0.78 4.72 17.17
CA GLY A 42 -0.33 4.23 16.36
C GLY A 42 0.11 3.23 15.30
N CYS A 43 -0.83 2.74 14.50
CA CYS A 43 -0.50 2.01 13.27
C CYS A 43 -0.32 2.97 12.10
N ASP A 44 0.62 2.63 11.21
CA ASP A 44 0.74 3.26 9.90
C ASP A 44 -0.62 3.29 9.19
N TRP A 45 -0.75 4.21 8.25
CA TRP A 45 -1.95 4.34 7.44
C TRP A 45 -2.36 3.02 6.80
N HIS A 46 -3.57 2.59 7.08
CA HIS A 46 -4.14 1.34 6.57
C HIS A 46 -5.62 1.49 6.30
N PHE A 47 -6.16 0.57 5.49
CA PHE A 47 -7.59 0.40 5.34
C PHE A 47 -8.08 -0.70 6.27
N GLN A 48 -9.24 -0.46 6.89
CA GLN A 48 -10.01 -1.46 7.62
C GLN A 48 -11.25 -1.82 6.81
N ILE A 49 -11.30 -3.05 6.30
CA ILE A 49 -12.45 -3.58 5.57
C ILE A 49 -13.29 -4.38 6.55
N VAL A 50 -14.56 -3.98 6.71
CA VAL A 50 -15.53 -4.72 7.52
C VAL A 50 -16.33 -5.61 6.58
N GLN A 51 -16.30 -6.93 6.82
CA GLN A 51 -17.17 -7.83 6.08
C GLN A 51 -18.61 -7.68 6.58
N SER A 52 -19.56 -7.57 5.66
CA SER A 52 -20.97 -7.26 5.93
C SER A 52 -21.63 -8.17 6.97
N ASP A 53 -21.15 -9.40 7.10
CA ASP A 53 -21.75 -10.45 7.96
C ASP A 53 -20.82 -10.90 9.11
N SER A 54 -19.73 -10.18 9.38
CA SER A 54 -18.74 -10.59 10.37
C SER A 54 -18.21 -9.43 11.20
N ILE A 55 -17.87 -9.72 12.46
CA ILE A 55 -17.15 -8.80 13.35
C ILE A 55 -15.65 -8.70 12.96
N GLN A 56 -15.22 -9.49 11.97
CA GLN A 56 -13.84 -9.51 11.50
C GLN A 56 -13.52 -8.24 10.71
N ILE A 57 -12.44 -7.59 11.11
CA ILE A 57 -11.84 -6.45 10.41
C ILE A 57 -10.60 -6.95 9.71
N THR A 58 -10.55 -6.80 8.38
CA THR A 58 -9.35 -7.07 7.60
C THR A 58 -8.54 -5.78 7.47
N ILE A 59 -7.28 -5.82 7.90
CA ILE A 59 -6.34 -4.71 7.76
C ILE A 59 -5.54 -4.94 6.47
N VAL A 60 -5.56 -3.94 5.58
CA VAL A 60 -4.84 -3.97 4.31
C VAL A 60 -4.16 -2.64 4.04
N VAL A 61 -3.16 -2.65 3.16
CA VAL A 61 -2.43 -1.43 2.75
C VAL A 61 -2.31 -1.34 1.24
N PRO A 62 -2.27 -0.12 0.68
CA PRO A 62 -2.05 0.04 -0.75
C PRO A 62 -0.64 -0.42 -1.14
N THR A 63 -0.52 -0.97 -2.36
CA THR A 63 0.78 -1.14 -3.00
C THR A 63 1.45 0.21 -3.19
N ARG A 64 2.79 0.24 -3.18
CA ARG A 64 3.56 1.46 -3.49
C ARG A 64 3.17 2.09 -4.82
N ALA A 65 2.85 1.27 -5.82
CA ALA A 65 2.40 1.71 -7.14
C ALA A 65 1.07 2.49 -7.11
N THR A 66 0.20 2.25 -6.10
CA THR A 66 -1.12 2.89 -6.00
C THR A 66 -1.23 3.89 -4.85
N GLU A 67 -0.17 4.10 -4.05
CA GLU A 67 -0.16 5.07 -2.95
C GLU A 67 -0.41 6.52 -3.41
N ALA A 68 0.18 6.92 -4.53
CA ALA A 68 -0.04 8.26 -5.08
C ALA A 68 -1.53 8.50 -5.39
N LYS A 69 -2.21 7.49 -5.95
CA LYS A 69 -3.65 7.55 -6.23
C LYS A 69 -4.47 7.68 -4.95
N VAL A 70 -4.10 6.93 -3.90
CA VAL A 70 -4.76 7.05 -2.60
C VAL A 70 -4.59 8.46 -2.05
N LYS A 71 -3.37 9.01 -2.10
CA LYS A 71 -3.07 10.36 -1.61
C LYS A 71 -3.81 11.45 -2.38
N ASP A 72 -3.95 11.32 -3.70
CA ASP A 72 -4.67 12.28 -4.52
C ASP A 72 -6.17 12.30 -4.19
N ALA A 73 -6.76 11.13 -3.94
CA ALA A 73 -8.16 11.00 -3.56
C ALA A 73 -8.44 11.34 -2.08
N LEU A 74 -7.47 11.04 -1.20
CA LEU A 74 -7.55 11.20 0.25
C LEU A 74 -6.27 11.93 0.73
N PRO A 75 -6.23 13.27 0.66
CA PRO A 75 -5.03 14.05 0.99
C PRO A 75 -4.52 13.88 2.42
N GLU A 76 -5.37 13.39 3.34
CA GLU A 76 -4.95 13.00 4.68
C GLU A 76 -3.97 11.80 4.69
N TYR A 77 -4.00 10.92 3.69
CA TYR A 77 -3.14 9.73 3.66
C TYR A 77 -1.66 10.12 3.72
N GLY A 78 -0.95 9.54 4.70
CA GLY A 78 0.47 9.79 4.91
C GLY A 78 0.80 11.07 5.69
N THR A 79 -0.19 11.82 6.21
CA THR A 79 0.13 12.96 7.08
C THR A 79 0.64 12.50 8.45
N VAL A 80 1.61 13.23 9.00
CA VAL A 80 2.23 12.96 10.30
C VAL A 80 1.35 13.62 11.38
N ASN A 81 0.88 12.85 12.37
CA ASN A 81 0.03 13.27 13.52
C ASN A 81 -1.48 13.36 13.29
N SER A 82 -2.04 12.61 12.36
CA SER A 82 -3.48 12.60 12.10
C SER A 82 -4.15 11.37 12.70
N TYR A 83 -4.86 11.52 13.81
CA TYR A 83 -5.87 10.55 14.22
C TYR A 83 -7.03 10.60 13.22
N SER A 84 -7.24 9.54 12.45
CA SER A 84 -8.18 9.52 11.34
C SER A 84 -8.95 8.21 11.26
N PHE A 85 -10.26 8.33 11.01
CA PHE A 85 -11.20 7.23 10.80
C PHE A 85 -12.14 7.63 9.67
N THR A 86 -11.59 7.88 8.47
CA THR A 86 -12.36 8.37 7.32
C THR A 86 -13.11 7.19 6.68
N PRO A 87 -14.45 7.17 6.64
CA PRO A 87 -15.20 6.18 5.88
C PRO A 87 -14.98 6.38 4.38
N VAL A 88 -14.69 5.30 3.66
CA VAL A 88 -14.42 5.34 2.22
C VAL A 88 -15.16 4.23 1.49
N GLN A 89 -15.44 4.48 0.21
CA GLN A 89 -15.74 3.44 -0.75
C GLN A 89 -14.43 3.04 -1.42
N LEU A 90 -14.10 1.76 -1.39
CA LEU A 90 -12.81 1.23 -1.85
C LEU A 90 -13.04 0.18 -2.94
N LYS A 91 -12.44 0.41 -4.11
CA LYS A 91 -12.34 -0.55 -5.19
C LYS A 91 -10.90 -1.00 -5.33
N TYR A 92 -10.66 -2.30 -5.15
CA TYR A 92 -9.30 -2.82 -5.04
C TYR A 92 -9.17 -4.23 -5.61
N ARG A 93 -7.92 -4.65 -5.77
CA ARG A 93 -7.55 -6.02 -6.14
C ARG A 93 -6.51 -6.57 -5.16
N PRO A 94 -6.70 -7.78 -4.60
CA PRO A 94 -5.68 -8.43 -3.80
C PRO A 94 -4.44 -8.74 -4.64
N THR A 95 -3.27 -8.51 -4.07
CA THR A 95 -1.99 -8.79 -4.74
C THR A 95 -1.45 -10.18 -4.41
N GLY A 96 -1.87 -10.75 -3.27
CA GLY A 96 -1.27 -11.95 -2.67
C GLY A 96 0.07 -11.68 -1.98
N THR A 97 0.55 -10.43 -1.97
CA THR A 97 1.74 -10.00 -1.24
C THR A 97 1.35 -9.38 0.09
N LYS A 98 2.34 -9.29 0.99
CA LYS A 98 2.19 -8.68 2.30
C LYS A 98 3.24 -7.60 2.49
N ARG A 99 2.91 -6.63 3.35
CA ARG A 99 3.82 -5.58 3.78
C ARG A 99 3.83 -5.49 5.29
N THR A 100 5.03 -5.32 5.83
CA THR A 100 5.21 -4.97 7.23
C THR A 100 4.85 -3.50 7.43
N ILE A 101 3.94 -3.22 8.36
CA ILE A 101 3.66 -1.85 8.82
C ILE A 101 4.15 -1.65 10.24
N SER A 102 4.50 -0.42 10.60
CA SER A 102 4.77 -0.05 11.96
C SER A 102 3.46 0.19 12.71
N CYS A 103 3.37 -0.41 13.89
CA CYS A 103 2.27 -0.25 14.82
C CYS A 103 2.80 -0.01 16.22
N GLY A 104 1.91 0.49 17.07
CA GLY A 104 2.16 0.78 18.46
C GLY A 104 3.00 -0.26 19.19
N TRP A 105 3.83 0.21 20.12
CA TRP A 105 4.67 -0.59 21.01
C TRP A 105 5.73 -1.41 20.26
N GLY A 106 6.30 -0.82 19.20
CA GLY A 106 7.32 -1.46 18.37
C GLY A 106 6.82 -2.68 17.61
N GLN A 107 5.51 -2.82 17.45
CA GLN A 107 4.92 -3.94 16.72
C GLN A 107 5.06 -3.72 15.21
N THR A 108 5.35 -4.81 14.49
CA THR A 108 5.54 -4.76 13.04
C THR A 108 4.74 -5.86 12.35
N PRO A 109 3.40 -5.80 12.35
CA PRO A 109 2.57 -6.84 11.73
C PRO A 109 2.75 -6.85 10.20
N GLU A 110 2.67 -8.05 9.63
CA GLU A 110 2.52 -8.24 8.19
C GLU A 110 1.04 -8.23 7.80
N VAL A 111 0.67 -7.30 6.94
CA VAL A 111 -0.71 -7.10 6.46
C VAL A 111 -0.76 -7.26 4.95
N ASP A 112 -1.93 -7.61 4.42
CA ASP A 112 -2.08 -7.86 2.99
C ASP A 112 -1.95 -6.56 2.19
N GLU A 113 -1.26 -6.62 1.05
CA GLU A 113 -1.21 -5.52 0.10
C GLU A 113 -2.35 -5.62 -0.92
N ILE A 114 -2.92 -4.46 -1.24
CA ILE A 114 -3.97 -4.32 -2.24
C ILE A 114 -3.58 -3.30 -3.30
N GLU A 115 -3.86 -3.61 -4.56
CA GLU A 115 -3.82 -2.63 -5.63
C GLU A 115 -5.10 -1.78 -5.54
N VAL A 116 -4.95 -0.50 -5.20
CA VAL A 116 -6.10 0.41 -5.14
C VAL A 116 -6.44 0.88 -6.56
N ILE A 117 -7.61 0.50 -7.03
CA ILE A 117 -8.13 0.88 -8.35
C ILE A 117 -8.81 2.24 -8.25
N GLU A 118 -9.68 2.41 -7.25
CA GLU A 118 -10.43 3.65 -6.97
C GLU A 118 -10.72 3.75 -5.47
N VAL A 119 -10.71 4.97 -4.94
CA VAL A 119 -11.10 5.23 -3.56
C VAL A 119 -11.74 6.62 -3.46
N SER A 120 -12.79 6.75 -2.67
CA SER A 120 -13.48 8.02 -2.44
C SER A 120 -14.05 8.07 -1.03
N LYS A 121 -14.19 9.29 -0.48
CA LYS A 121 -14.90 9.49 0.79
C LYS A 121 -16.39 9.19 0.60
N LYS A 122 -17.01 8.64 1.64
CA LYS A 122 -18.48 8.49 1.69
C LYS A 122 -19.16 9.76 2.15
#